data_AF-A0A348N3A9-F1
#
_entry.id   AF-A0A348N3A9-F1
#
_cell.length_a   1.000
_cell.length_b   1.000
_cell.length_c   1.000
_cell.angle_alpha   90.00
_cell.angle_beta   90.00
_cell.angle_gamma   90.00
#
_symmetry.space_group_name_H-M   'P 1'
#
loop_
_entity.id
_entity.type
_entity.pdbx_description
1 polymer ?
#
loop_
_entity_poly.entity_id
_entity_poly.type
_entity_poly.pdbx_seq_one_letter_code
_entity_poly.pdbx_strand_id
1 'polypeptide(L)'
;MSDLYFPSPSTENTATDQGPANRAELQGALCGLLCLNPQTNRNHWYQDLYQQAVANERENEQLTTLFDDTLQSLNSLEFHFTLALPDDDVALSSRIIAMTDWCHGLMYGLSIAGLSDEIELS
;
A
#
# COMPACT_ATOMS: atom_id res chain seq x y z
N MET A 1 -33.64 11.61 15.73
CA MET A 1 -32.20 11.76 15.47
C MET A 1 -31.88 10.79 14.37
N SER A 2 -31.42 11.29 13.23
CA SER A 2 -31.27 10.48 12.02
C SER A 2 -30.08 9.54 12.17
N ASP A 3 -30.35 8.24 12.04
CA ASP A 3 -29.32 7.21 11.96
C ASP A 3 -28.37 7.54 10.79
N LEU A 4 -27.07 7.61 11.09
CA LEU A 4 -26.03 7.77 10.08
C LEU A 4 -25.98 6.50 9.25
N TYR A 5 -26.67 6.52 8.10
CA TYR A 5 -26.52 5.53 7.05
C TYR A 5 -25.11 5.65 6.46
N PHE A 6 -24.20 4.78 6.91
CA PHE A 6 -22.96 4.52 6.20
C PHE A 6 -23.27 3.45 5.15
N PRO A 7 -23.33 3.80 3.84
CA PRO A 7 -23.36 2.75 2.83
C PRO A 7 -22.08 1.95 2.98
N SER A 8 -22.20 0.65 3.23
CA SER A 8 -21.06 -0.27 3.04
C SER A 8 -20.55 -0.04 1.62
N PRO A 9 -19.26 0.25 1.41
CA PRO A 9 -18.71 0.27 0.07
C PRO A 9 -18.93 -1.14 -0.48
N SER A 10 -19.77 -1.24 -1.50
CA SER A 10 -19.97 -2.47 -2.26
C SER A 10 -18.58 -2.96 -2.68
N THR A 11 -18.14 -4.05 -2.06
CA THR A 11 -16.92 -4.80 -2.40
C THR A 11 -17.11 -5.47 -3.75
N GLU A 12 -17.15 -4.66 -4.80
CA GLU A 12 -16.84 -5.07 -6.17
C GLU A 12 -15.66 -4.23 -6.63
N ASN A 13 -14.52 -4.36 -5.95
CA ASN A 13 -13.26 -3.88 -6.51
C ASN A 13 -12.60 -5.02 -7.27
N THR A 14 -12.94 -5.14 -8.55
CA THR A 14 -12.24 -6.00 -9.52
C THR A 14 -10.83 -5.47 -9.88
N ALA A 15 -10.31 -4.45 -9.19
CA ALA A 15 -9.04 -3.79 -9.53
C ALA A 15 -7.76 -4.47 -8.99
N THR A 16 -7.84 -5.54 -8.19
CA THR A 16 -6.64 -6.11 -7.54
C THR A 16 -5.65 -6.79 -8.50
N ASP A 17 -6.00 -6.99 -9.78
CA ASP A 17 -5.10 -7.60 -10.77
C ASP A 17 -4.48 -6.57 -11.75
N GLN A 18 -4.94 -5.30 -11.75
CA GLN A 18 -4.50 -4.29 -12.72
C GLN A 18 -3.43 -3.32 -12.19
N GLY A 19 -3.05 -3.42 -10.91
CA GLY A 19 -2.09 -2.51 -10.27
C GLY A 19 -2.76 -1.52 -9.31
N PRO A 20 -1.96 -0.68 -8.62
CA PRO A 20 -2.47 0.29 -7.64
C PRO A 20 -3.21 1.46 -8.33
N ALA A 21 -4.24 2.01 -7.69
CA ALA A 21 -4.95 3.19 -8.16
C ALA A 21 -4.09 4.46 -8.07
N ASN A 22 -3.18 4.54 -7.11
CA ASN A 22 -2.25 5.66 -6.94
C ASN A 22 -1.01 5.30 -6.09
N ARG A 23 -0.09 6.25 -5.94
CA ARG A 23 1.14 6.10 -5.17
C ARG A 23 0.90 5.79 -3.68
N ALA A 24 -0.19 6.34 -3.10
CA ALA A 24 -0.50 6.11 -1.70
C ALA A 24 -0.89 4.64 -1.48
N GLU A 25 -1.78 4.11 -2.31
CA GLU A 25 -2.13 2.68 -2.29
C GLU A 25 -0.91 1.78 -2.51
N LEU A 26 -0.06 2.10 -3.49
CA LEU A 26 1.14 1.31 -3.77
C LEU A 26 2.11 1.27 -2.59
N GLN A 27 2.38 2.43 -1.96
CA GLN A 27 3.25 2.47 -0.78
C GLN A 27 2.60 1.70 0.39
N GLY A 28 1.29 1.81 0.58
CA GLY A 28 0.54 1.01 1.55
C GLY A 28 0.76 -0.48 1.33
N ALA A 29 0.55 -0.97 0.11
CA ALA A 29 0.73 -2.38 -0.25
C ALA A 29 2.15 -2.87 -0.02
N LEU A 30 3.16 -2.08 -0.40
CA LEU A 30 4.55 -2.38 -0.09
C LEU A 30 4.81 -2.46 1.42
N CYS A 31 4.26 -1.52 2.21
CA CYS A 31 4.41 -1.55 3.66
C CYS A 31 3.80 -2.83 4.25
N GLY A 32 2.61 -3.20 3.81
CA GLY A 32 1.94 -4.42 4.27
C GLY A 32 2.76 -5.67 3.97
N LEU A 33 3.32 -5.75 2.76
CA LEU A 33 4.19 -6.83 2.35
C LEU A 33 5.47 -6.90 3.20
N LEU A 34 6.15 -5.77 3.41
CA LEU A 34 7.39 -5.69 4.20
C LEU A 34 7.19 -5.98 5.69
N CYS A 35 6.02 -5.64 6.25
CA CYS A 35 5.71 -5.88 7.67
C CYS A 35 5.67 -7.38 8.01
N LEU A 36 5.18 -8.23 7.10
CA LEU A 36 5.07 -9.68 7.33
C LEU A 36 6.15 -10.49 6.61
N ASN A 37 6.75 -9.94 5.55
CA ASN A 37 7.82 -10.58 4.80
C ASN A 37 9.02 -9.64 4.62
N PRO A 38 9.91 -9.53 5.62
CA PRO A 38 11.11 -8.68 5.53
C PRO A 38 12.14 -9.19 4.50
N GLN A 39 11.98 -10.41 3.97
CA GLN A 39 12.84 -11.00 2.94
C GLN A 39 12.28 -10.81 1.52
N THR A 40 11.28 -9.93 1.37
CA THR A 40 10.68 -9.59 0.08
C THR A 40 11.75 -9.18 -0.94
N ASN A 41 11.65 -9.71 -2.16
CA ASN A 41 12.64 -9.46 -3.21
C ASN A 41 12.42 -8.07 -3.83
N ARG A 42 13.40 -7.18 -3.63
CA ARG A 42 13.43 -5.81 -4.14
C ARG A 42 13.09 -5.65 -5.64
N ASN A 43 13.38 -6.65 -6.47
CA ASN A 43 13.16 -6.56 -7.91
C ASN A 43 11.86 -7.23 -8.38
N HIS A 44 11.18 -8.00 -7.52
CA HIS A 44 10.00 -8.78 -7.89
C HIS A 44 8.76 -8.48 -7.05
N TRP A 45 8.89 -7.75 -5.94
CA TRP A 45 7.79 -7.44 -5.02
C TRP A 45 6.53 -6.89 -5.70
N TYR A 46 6.69 -6.10 -6.78
CA TYR A 46 5.57 -5.52 -7.51
C TYR A 46 4.76 -6.58 -8.26
N GLN A 47 5.43 -7.60 -8.81
CA GLN A 47 4.77 -8.75 -9.45
C GLN A 47 4.17 -9.71 -8.42
N ASP A 48 4.78 -9.81 -7.24
CA ASP A 48 4.23 -10.59 -6.12
C ASP A 48 2.88 -10.01 -5.66
N LEU A 49 2.75 -8.68 -5.68
CA LEU A 49 1.48 -7.99 -5.44
C LEU A 49 0.55 -8.11 -6.65
N TYR A 50 0.99 -7.68 -7.83
CA TYR A 50 0.14 -7.54 -9.02
C TYR A 50 0.64 -8.45 -10.15
N GLN A 51 0.15 -9.70 -10.17
CA GLN A 51 0.69 -10.76 -11.04
C GLN A 51 0.61 -10.44 -12.55
N GLN A 52 -0.37 -9.66 -12.97
CA GLN A 52 -0.54 -9.27 -14.38
C GLN A 52 0.14 -7.94 -14.73
N ALA A 53 0.75 -7.25 -13.76
CA ALA A 53 1.35 -5.95 -13.98
C ALA A 53 2.76 -6.08 -14.58
N VAL A 54 3.00 -5.38 -15.69
CA VAL A 54 4.30 -5.33 -16.36
C VAL A 54 4.82 -3.91 -16.32
N ALA A 55 5.88 -3.69 -15.54
CA ALA A 55 6.58 -2.41 -15.48
C ALA A 55 7.63 -2.30 -16.59
N ASN A 56 7.70 -1.16 -17.26
CA ASN A 56 8.81 -0.83 -18.16
C ASN A 56 10.09 -0.47 -17.35
N GLU A 57 11.22 -0.29 -18.03
CA GLU A 57 12.51 -0.02 -17.36
C GLU A 57 12.47 1.18 -16.40
N ARG A 58 11.86 2.29 -16.84
CA ARG A 58 11.75 3.50 -16.02
C ARG A 58 10.85 3.29 -14.81
N GLU A 59 9.74 2.55 -14.98
CA GLU A 59 8.86 2.19 -13.87
C GLU A 59 9.59 1.28 -12.88
N ASN A 60 10.40 0.33 -13.34
CA ASN A 60 11.21 -0.53 -12.48
C ASN A 60 12.20 0.26 -11.62
N GLU A 61 12.86 1.29 -12.18
CA GLU A 61 13.73 2.20 -11.41
C GLU A 61 12.94 2.94 -10.31
N GLN A 62 11.73 3.40 -10.62
CA GLN A 62 10.86 4.09 -9.65
C GLN A 62 10.35 3.15 -8.55
N LEU A 63 9.94 1.93 -8.91
CA LEU A 63 9.49 0.90 -7.97
C LEU A 63 10.63 0.46 -7.05
N THR A 64 11.82 0.32 -7.61
CA THR A 64 13.06 0.07 -6.89
C THR A 64 13.33 1.17 -5.86
N THR A 65 13.24 2.45 -6.27
CA THR A 65 13.49 3.58 -5.37
C THR A 65 12.45 3.61 -4.24
N LEU A 66 11.18 3.41 -4.59
CA LEU A 66 10.10 3.32 -3.61
C LEU A 66 10.33 2.20 -2.59
N PHE A 67 10.82 1.03 -3.04
CA PHE A 67 11.17 -0.09 -2.18
C PHE A 67 12.24 0.30 -1.17
N ASP A 68 13.36 0.83 -1.65
CA ASP A 68 14.50 1.18 -0.79
C ASP A 68 14.13 2.27 0.22
N ASP A 69 13.46 3.34 -0.23
CA ASP A 69 13.04 4.45 0.64
C ASP A 69 12.06 3.98 1.72
N THR A 70 11.12 3.12 1.36
CA THR A 70 10.12 2.58 2.28
C THR A 70 10.78 1.66 3.31
N LEU A 71 11.63 0.72 2.85
CA LEU A 71 12.33 -0.20 3.74
C LEU A 71 13.26 0.55 4.71
N GLN A 72 14.00 1.54 4.20
CA GLN A 72 14.91 2.34 5.01
C GLN A 72 14.16 3.17 6.05
N SER A 73 13.07 3.83 5.66
CA SER A 73 12.29 4.68 6.57
C SER A 73 11.53 3.87 7.63
N LEU A 74 10.99 2.70 7.28
CA LEU A 74 10.38 1.76 8.23
C LEU A 74 11.38 1.26 9.29
N ASN A 75 12.66 1.08 8.92
CA ASN A 75 13.71 0.63 9.85
C ASN A 75 14.48 1.80 10.51
N SER A 76 14.07 3.05 10.29
CA SER A 76 14.76 4.21 10.84
C SER A 76 14.47 4.38 12.34
N LEU A 77 15.53 4.51 13.14
CA LEU A 77 15.42 4.80 14.59
C LEU A 77 14.88 6.21 14.88
N GLU A 78 14.86 7.09 13.87
CA GLU A 78 14.41 8.47 13.98
C GLU A 78 12.95 8.65 13.53
N PHE A 79 12.22 7.55 13.30
CA PHE A 79 10.80 7.56 12.92
C PHE A 79 10.50 8.39 11.65
N HIS A 80 11.37 8.29 10.64
CA HIS A 80 11.25 9.03 9.38
C HIS A 80 10.17 8.52 8.41
N PHE A 81 9.44 7.46 8.74
CA PHE A 81 8.41 6.93 7.85
C PHE A 81 7.25 7.92 7.68
N THR A 82 6.99 8.30 6.44
CA THR A 82 5.87 9.19 6.05
C THR A 82 5.02 8.53 4.97
N LEU A 83 3.71 8.67 5.10
CA LEU A 83 2.77 8.20 4.08
C LEU A 83 2.92 9.02 2.80
N ALA A 84 2.83 8.37 1.64
CA ALA A 84 2.88 8.96 0.31
C ALA A 84 1.57 9.66 -0.05
N LEU A 85 1.13 10.59 0.81
CA LEU A 85 -0.04 11.43 0.62
C LEU A 85 0.30 12.65 -0.25
N PRO A 86 -0.71 13.30 -0.85
CA PRO A 86 -0.53 14.62 -1.44
C PRO A 86 -0.05 15.64 -0.41
N ASP A 87 0.69 16.64 -0.89
CA ASP A 87 1.22 17.75 -0.11
C ASP A 87 0.10 18.57 0.58
N ASP A 88 0.47 19.34 1.61
CA ASP A 88 -0.47 20.09 2.45
C ASP A 88 -1.20 21.23 1.72
N ASP A 89 -0.73 21.64 0.54
CA ASP A 89 -1.39 22.62 -0.32
C ASP A 89 -2.55 22.03 -1.13
N VAL A 90 -2.66 20.70 -1.19
CA VAL A 90 -3.77 19.99 -1.82
C VAL A 90 -4.98 19.96 -0.88
N ALA A 91 -6.18 20.05 -1.47
CA ALA A 91 -7.44 20.00 -0.74
C ALA A 91 -7.50 18.81 0.24
N LEU A 92 -7.95 19.08 1.47
CA LEU A 92 -8.04 18.09 2.55
C LEU A 92 -8.82 16.83 2.14
N SER A 93 -9.90 17.01 1.36
CA SER A 93 -10.69 15.88 0.84
C SER A 93 -9.85 14.91 0.01
N SER A 94 -8.96 15.41 -0.84
CA SER A 94 -8.08 14.58 -1.67
C SER A 94 -7.05 13.84 -0.83
N ARG A 95 -6.54 14.47 0.24
CA ARG A 95 -5.60 13.85 1.17
C ARG A 95 -6.26 12.74 1.99
N ILE A 96 -7.53 12.91 2.40
CA ILE A 96 -8.31 11.86 3.08
C ILE A 96 -8.58 10.68 2.14
N ILE A 97 -8.87 10.93 0.87
CA ILE A 97 -9.04 9.87 -0.14
C ILE A 97 -7.72 9.10 -0.29
N ALA A 98 -6.60 9.78 -0.49
CA ALA A 98 -5.29 9.13 -0.60
C ALA A 98 -4.91 8.35 0.68
N MET A 99 -5.30 8.83 1.86
CA MET A 99 -5.10 8.09 3.11
C MET A 99 -5.96 6.81 3.17
N THR A 100 -7.21 6.89 2.69
CA THR A 100 -8.08 5.71 2.56
C THR A 100 -7.45 4.69 1.60
N ASP A 101 -6.96 5.15 0.45
CA ASP A 101 -6.29 4.31 -0.54
C ASP A 101 -5.02 3.68 0.02
N TRP A 102 -4.23 4.44 0.80
CA TRP A 102 -3.07 3.91 1.50
C TRP A 102 -3.44 2.78 2.48
N CYS A 103 -4.51 2.96 3.26
CA CYS A 103 -5.02 1.93 4.17
C CYS A 103 -5.49 0.68 3.41
N HIS A 104 -6.18 0.85 2.27
CA HIS A 104 -6.57 -0.27 1.42
C HIS A 104 -5.35 -1.03 0.91
N GLY A 105 -4.36 -0.31 0.39
CA GLY A 105 -3.09 -0.88 -0.04
C GLY A 105 -2.42 -1.68 1.09
N LEU A 106 -2.31 -1.09 2.29
CA LEU A 106 -1.73 -1.76 3.46
C LEU A 106 -2.39 -3.10 3.75
N MET A 107 -3.72 -3.12 3.84
CA MET A 107 -4.47 -4.36 4.09
C MET A 107 -4.29 -5.38 2.97
N TYR A 108 -4.26 -4.93 1.72
CA TYR A 108 -4.00 -5.79 0.57
C TYR A 108 -2.60 -6.42 0.63
N GLY A 109 -1.56 -5.62 0.87
CA GLY A 109 -0.19 -6.12 1.00
C GLY A 109 -0.01 -7.11 2.15
N LEU A 110 -0.66 -6.85 3.30
CA LEU A 110 -0.69 -7.78 4.43
C LEU A 110 -1.36 -9.11 4.04
N SER A 111 -2.50 -9.06 3.35
CA SER A 111 -3.21 -10.24 2.86
C SER A 111 -2.32 -11.07 1.92
N ILE A 112 -1.65 -10.44 0.95
CA ILE A 112 -0.74 -11.13 0.03
C ILE A 112 0.45 -11.74 0.77
N ALA A 113 0.95 -11.08 1.82
CA ALA A 113 2.01 -11.59 2.67
C ALA A 113 1.58 -12.74 3.60
N GLY A 114 0.30 -13.11 3.60
CA GLY A 114 -0.22 -14.23 4.36
C GLY A 114 -0.89 -13.86 5.69
N LEU A 115 -1.30 -12.59 5.89
CA LEU A 115 -2.15 -12.22 7.03
C LEU A 115 -3.47 -13.01 6.98
N SER A 116 -3.68 -13.85 7.99
CA SER A 116 -4.91 -14.63 8.17
C SER A 116 -5.42 -14.49 9.62
N ASP A 117 -6.69 -14.85 9.85
CA ASP A 117 -7.33 -14.81 11.17
C ASP A 117 -6.64 -15.71 12.23
N GLU A 118 -5.74 -16.61 11.80
CA GLU A 118 -5.00 -17.53 12.67
C GLU A 118 -3.67 -16.97 13.17
N ILE A 119 -3.29 -15.75 12.77
CA ILE A 119 -2.10 -15.11 13.33
C ILE A 119 -2.42 -14.71 14.78
N GLU A 120 -2.07 -15.60 15.71
CA GLU A 120 -2.06 -15.26 17.13
C GLU A 120 -1.08 -14.10 17.33
N LEU A 121 -1.63 -12.92 17.59
CA LEU A 121 -0.89 -11.78 18.06
C LEU A 121 -0.34 -12.14 19.44
N SER A 122 0.93 -12.52 19.49
CA SER A 122 1.67 -12.89 20.70
C SER A 122 1.78 -11.73 21.69
#